data_AF-A0A6I1W823-F1
#
_entry.id   AF-A0A6I1W823-F1
#
_cell.length_a   1.000
_cell.length_b   1.000
_cell.length_c   1.000
_cell.angle_alpha   90.00
_cell.angle_beta   90.00
_cell.angle_gamma   90.00
#
_symmetry.space_group_name_H-M   'P 1'
#
loop_
_entity.id
_entity.type
_entity.pdbx_description
1 polymer ?
#
loop_
_entity_poly.entity_id
_entity_poly.type
_entity_poly.pdbx_seq_one_letter_code
_entity_poly.pdbx_strand_id
1 'polypeptide(L)' 'FELRPDAHVIRVNLDSTKSKATGVTYIDALGREIEQPADLVILGAFQFHNVRLMLLSGIGKPYDPKTGEGVVGKNFAYQN' A
#
# COMPACT_ATOMS: atom_id res chain seq x y z
N PHE A 1 -14.06 -17.34 1.95
CA PHE A 1 -12.85 -16.76 2.57
C PHE A 1 -11.67 -17.58 2.10
N GLU A 2 -10.57 -16.91 1.75
CA GLU A 2 -9.32 -17.56 1.36
C GLU A 2 -8.17 -16.84 2.06
N LEU A 3 -7.23 -17.62 2.61
CA LEU A 3 -5.97 -17.12 3.14
C LEU A 3 -4.86 -17.60 2.22
N ARG A 4 -4.05 -16.66 1.72
CA ARG A 4 -2.85 -16.97 0.94
C ARG A 4 -1.62 -16.57 1.75
N PRO A 5 -0.92 -17.53 2.38
CA PRO A 5 0.39 -17.26 2.95
C PRO A 5 1.40 -16.96 1.83
N ASP A 6 2.55 -16.40 2.22
CA ASP A 6 3.68 -16.14 1.30
C ASP A 6 3.31 -15.28 0.07
N ALA A 7 2.37 -14.35 0.27
CA ALA A 7 1.93 -13.36 -0.71
C ALA A 7 2.40 -11.96 -0.29
N HIS A 8 3.61 -11.57 -0.69
CA HIS A 8 4.18 -10.28 -0.33
C HIS A 8 3.61 -9.17 -1.23
N VAL A 9 2.61 -8.44 -0.75
CA VAL A 9 2.00 -7.33 -1.49
C VAL A 9 3.01 -6.18 -1.66
N ILE A 10 3.29 -5.82 -2.91
CA ILE A 10 4.27 -4.79 -3.26
C ILE A 10 3.63 -3.49 -3.77
N ARG A 11 2.38 -3.55 -4.24
CA ARG A 11 1.66 -2.39 -4.79
C ARG A 11 0.15 -2.59 -4.70
N VAL A 12 -0.57 -1.51 -4.38
CA VAL A 12 -2.01 -1.38 -4.64
C VAL A 12 -2.15 -0.85 -6.05
N ASN A 13 -2.95 -1.54 -6.86
CA ASN A 13 -3.22 -1.14 -8.23
C ASN A 13 -4.35 -0.11 -8.23
N LEU A 14 -4.17 0.95 -9.00
CA LEU A 14 -5.15 2.02 -9.15
C LEU A 14 -5.63 2.09 -10.59
N ASP A 15 -6.82 2.64 -10.79
CA ASP A 15 -7.29 3.06 -12.10
C ASP A 15 -6.39 4.17 -12.69
N SER A 16 -6.60 4.48 -13.98
CA SER A 16 -5.81 5.49 -14.69
C SER A 16 -5.92 6.89 -14.09
N THR A 17 -7.01 7.18 -13.38
CA THR A 17 -7.25 8.45 -12.68
C THR A 17 -6.66 8.48 -11.28
N LYS A 18 -6.13 7.35 -10.78
CA LYS A 18 -5.60 7.17 -9.41
C LYS A 18 -6.62 7.46 -8.31
N SER A 19 -7.90 7.35 -8.63
CA SER A 19 -9.02 7.62 -7.72
C SER A 19 -9.59 6.36 -7.09
N LYS A 20 -9.44 5.20 -7.74
CA LYS A 20 -10.00 3.94 -7.27
C LYS A 20 -8.95 2.84 -7.28
N ALA A 21 -8.91 2.05 -6.21
CA ALA A 21 -8.17 0.79 -6.19
C ALA A 21 -8.85 -0.27 -7.07
N THR A 22 -8.06 -1.02 -7.82
CA THR A 22 -8.53 -2.08 -8.74
C THR A 22 -8.00 -3.46 -8.35
N GLY A 23 -7.11 -3.53 -7.36
CA GLY A 23 -6.52 -4.77 -6.88
C GLY A 23 -5.17 -4.53 -6.21
N VAL A 24 -4.38 -5.60 -6.11
CA VAL A 24 -3.01 -5.55 -5.61
C VAL A 24 -2.09 -6.37 -6.51
N THR A 25 -0.82 -5.97 -6.58
CA THR A 25 0.26 -6.81 -7.10
C THR A 25 1.06 -7.35 -5.93
N TYR A 26 1.28 -8.67 -5.90
CA TYR A 26 2.08 -9.34 -4.88
C TYR A 26 3.12 -10.27 -5.50
N ILE A 27 4.16 -10.55 -4.73
CA ILE A 27 5.15 -11.60 -5.04
C ILE A 27 4.71 -12.88 -4.34
N ASP A 28 4.55 -13.96 -5.11
CA ASP A 28 4.19 -15.27 -4.56
C ASP A 28 5.41 -16.05 -4.01
N ALA A 29 5.16 -17.22 -3.43
CA ALA A 29 6.19 -18.10 -2.86
C ALA A 29 7.26 -18.55 -3.88
N LEU A 30 6.98 -18.45 -5.19
CA LEU A 30 7.92 -18.79 -6.26
C LEU A 30 8.66 -17.55 -6.79
N GLY A 31 8.45 -16.39 -6.18
CA GLY A 31 9.07 -15.13 -6.58
C GLY A 31 8.42 -14.47 -7.79
N ARG A 32 7.20 -14.87 -8.17
CA ARG A 32 6.50 -14.34 -9.35
C ARG A 32 5.61 -13.17 -8.98
N GLU A 33 5.54 -12.16 -9.84
CA GLU A 33 4.56 -11.08 -9.73
C GLU A 33 3.17 -11.56 -10.17
N ILE A 34 2.21 -11.46 -9.26
CA ILE A 34 0.81 -11.82 -9.49
C ILE A 34 -0.08 -10.59 -9.26
N GLU A 35 -0.99 -10.33 -10.20
CA GLU A 35 -2.07 -9.37 -10.02
C GLU A 35 -3.31 -10.06 -9.45
N GLN A 36 -3.83 -9.54 -8.34
CA GLN A 36 -5.10 -9.96 -7.76
C GLN A 36 -6.12 -8.81 -7.89
N PRO A 37 -7.13 -8.92 -8.76
CA PRO A 37 -8.18 -7.92 -8.86
C PRO A 37 -9.03 -7.87 -7.58
N ALA A 38 -9.48 -6.66 -7.22
CA ALA A 38 -10.40 -6.44 -6.11
C ALA A 38 -11.14 -5.10 -6.27
N ASP A 39 -12.43 -5.06 -5.92
CA ASP A 39 -13.22 -3.82 -5.89
C ASP A 39 -12.95 -2.96 -4.64
N LEU A 40 -12.40 -3.56 -3.59
CA LEU A 40 -12.05 -2.93 -2.33
C LEU A 40 -10.74 -3.51 -1.81
N VAL A 41 -9.82 -2.64 -1.38
CA VAL A 41 -8.54 -3.00 -0.78
C VAL A 41 -8.46 -2.41 0.63
N ILE A 42 -8.23 -3.26 1.63
CA ILE A 42 -8.06 -2.86 3.04
C ILE A 42 -6.60 -3.11 3.44
N LEU A 43 -5.91 -2.07 3.89
CA LEU A 43 -4.51 -2.15 4.31
C LEU A 43 -4.38 -2.52 5.79
N GLY A 44 -4.10 -3.80 6.06
CA GLY A 44 -3.86 -4.35 7.39
C GLY A 44 -2.39 -4.71 7.68
N ALA A 45 -1.41 -4.05 7.05
CA ALA A 45 0.00 -4.45 7.08
C ALA A 45 0.82 -3.84 8.24
N PHE A 46 0.16 -3.25 9.25
CA PHE A 46 0.78 -2.47 10.31
C PHE A 46 1.37 -1.13 9.84
N GLN A 47 1.64 -0.23 10.79
CA GLN A 47 1.84 1.21 10.53
C GLN A 47 2.89 1.53 9.46
N PHE A 48 4.07 0.91 9.53
CA PHE A 48 5.15 1.22 8.59
C PHE A 48 4.93 0.63 7.20
N HIS A 49 4.43 -0.60 7.10
CA HIS A 49 4.19 -1.21 5.80
C HIS A 49 2.99 -0.57 5.10
N ASN A 50 1.95 -0.16 5.84
CA ASN A 50 0.84 0.60 5.26
C ASN A 50 1.35 1.90 4.62
N VAL A 51 2.15 2.69 5.34
CA VAL A 51 2.74 3.92 4.79
C VAL A 51 3.64 3.62 3.59
N ARG A 52 4.55 2.63 3.70
CA ARG A 52 5.44 2.23 2.59
C ARG A 52 4.64 1.83 1.35
N LEU A 53 3.62 1.00 1.51
CA LEU A 53 2.79 0.52 0.41
C LEU A 53 1.99 1.66 -0.23
N MET A 54 1.42 2.56 0.57
CA MET A 54 0.75 3.76 0.05
C MET A 54 1.70 4.63 -0.79
N LEU A 55 2.92 4.89 -0.31
CA LEU A 55 3.92 5.67 -1.04
C LEU A 55 4.32 5.01 -2.36
N LEU A 56 4.61 3.71 -2.35
CA LEU A 56 4.96 2.95 -3.56
C LEU A 56 3.80 2.86 -4.57
N SER A 57 2.56 2.93 -4.08
CA SER A 57 1.35 2.86 -4.90
C SER A 57 0.87 4.24 -5.38
N GLY A 58 1.54 5.32 -4.97
CA GLY A 58 1.12 6.70 -5.29
C GLY A 58 -0.21 7.10 -4.63
N ILE A 59 -0.53 6.52 -3.46
CA ILE A 59 -1.73 6.81 -2.69
C ILE A 59 -1.43 7.92 -1.67
N GLY A 60 -2.17 9.03 -1.80
CA GLY A 60 -2.04 10.20 -0.93
C GLY A 60 -0.78 11.04 -1.23
N LYS A 61 -0.69 12.21 -0.60
CA LYS A 61 0.45 13.12 -0.75
C LYS A 61 1.56 12.74 0.26
N PRO A 62 2.76 12.35 -0.21
CA PRO A 62 3.92 12.15 0.67
C PRO A 62 4.20 13.41 1.50
N TYR A 63 4.55 13.23 2.76
CA TYR A 63 4.95 14.35 3.61
C TYR A 63 6.29 14.92 3.16
N ASP A 64 6.34 16.23 2.92
CA ASP A 64 7.57 16.99 2.67
C ASP A 64 7.93 17.82 3.92
N PRO A 65 9.05 17.52 4.61
CA PRO A 65 9.45 18.23 5.81
C PRO A 65 9.92 19.66 5.57
N LYS A 66 10.25 20.06 4.32
CA LYS A 66 10.67 21.42 3.99
C LYS A 66 9.49 22.38 3.91
N THR A 67 8.38 21.90 3.35
CA THR A 67 7.15 22.70 3.13
C THR A 67 6.09 22.45 4.22
N GLY A 68 6.17 21.31 4.92
CA GLY A 68 5.18 20.88 5.90
C GLY A 68 3.92 20.27 5.26
N GLU A 69 3.87 20.17 3.92
CA GLU A 69 2.74 19.66 3.17
C GLU A 69 2.73 18.13 3.06
N GLY A 70 1.54 17.56 2.83
CA GLY A 70 1.36 16.10 2.73
C GLY A 70 1.11 15.43 4.08
N VAL A 71 0.56 14.22 4.03
CA VAL A 71 0.08 13.50 5.22
C VAL A 71 0.62 12.07 5.31
N VAL A 72 0.99 11.47 4.18
CA VAL A 72 1.48 10.09 4.17
C VAL A 72 2.90 10.05 4.71
N GLY A 73 3.11 9.28 5.78
CA GLY A 73 4.38 9.20 6.50
C GLY A 73 4.59 10.28 7.57
N LYS A 74 3.58 11.13 7.83
CA LYS A 74 3.58 12.07 8.95
C LYS A 74 2.99 11.44 10.22
N ASN A 75 3.25 12.04 11.38
CA ASN A 75 2.61 11.72 12.66
C ASN A 75 2.86 10.29 13.17
N PHE A 76 4.06 9.76 12.98
CA PHE A 76 4.46 8.54 13.65
C PHE A 76 4.44 8.73 15.17
N ALA A 77 3.76 7.84 15.89
CA ALA A 77 3.68 7.83 17.34
C ALA A 77 3.96 6.42 17.85
N TYR A 78 4.75 6.34 18.92
CA TYR A 78 5.08 5.08 19.59
C TYR A 78 5.14 5.34 21.09
N GLN A 79 4.77 4.34 21.89
CA GLN A 79 4.89 4.35 23.34
C GLN A 79 5.93 3.31 23.74
N ASN A 80 6.96 3.76 24.47
CA ASN A 80 7.92 2.87 25.15
C ASN A 80 7.31 2.33 26.45
#